data_AF-A0A2N5NZZ5-F1
#
_entry.id   AF-A0A2N5NZZ5-F1
#
_cell.length_a   1.000
_cell.length_b   1.000
_cell.length_c   1.000
_cell.angle_alpha   90.00
_cell.angle_beta   90.00
_cell.angle_gamma   90.00
#
_symmetry.space_group_name_H-M   'P 1'
#
loop_
_entity.id
_entity.type
_entity.pdbx_description
1 polymer ?
#
loop_
_entity_poly.entity_id
_entity_poly.type
_entity_poly.pdbx_seq_one_letter_code
_entity_poly.pdbx_strand_id
1 'polypeptide(L)'
;MEKIQKELSKRGGVEVPEMLIEPLLRNGIGERTDDVAMVTKRIAENYTEEIMKKLAAHGYKEDLVHLYIIGGGGCLLRHFSDLTEKGNVTVISDICANAKGYEALAEMKQRMRGKTA
;
A
#
# COMPACT_ATOMS: atom_id res chain seq x y z
N MET A 1 -0.56 -8.15 8.22
CA MET A 1 -1.02 -8.32 9.60
C MET A 1 -0.60 -9.67 10.19
N GLU A 2 -1.16 -10.78 9.73
CA GLU A 2 -0.92 -12.13 10.28
C GLU A 2 0.58 -12.50 10.43
N LYS A 3 1.41 -12.22 9.42
CA LYS A 3 2.86 -12.48 9.48
C LYS A 3 3.54 -11.76 10.66
N ILE A 4 3.13 -10.53 10.95
CA ILE A 4 3.69 -9.72 12.05
C ILE A 4 3.28 -10.31 13.38
N GLN A 5 1.98 -10.59 13.57
CA GLN A 5 1.48 -11.20 14.80
C GLN A 5 2.12 -12.55 15.07
N LYS A 6 2.18 -13.43 14.06
CA LYS A 6 2.80 -14.75 14.20
C LYS A 6 4.26 -14.66 14.63
N GLU A 7 5.00 -13.68 14.13
CA GLU A 7 6.39 -13.50 14.53
C GLU A 7 6.52 -12.91 15.93
N LEU A 8 5.71 -11.92 16.28
CA LEU A 8 5.69 -11.34 17.62
C LEU A 8 5.28 -12.37 18.69
N SER A 9 4.25 -13.16 18.42
CA SER A 9 3.81 -14.23 19.32
C SER A 9 4.90 -15.28 19.54
N LYS A 10 5.70 -15.59 18.50
CA LYS A 10 6.84 -16.52 18.64
C LYS A 10 7.96 -15.97 19.51
N ARG A 11 8.18 -14.65 19.52
CA ARG A 11 9.26 -14.00 20.31
C ARG A 11 8.84 -13.73 21.75
N GLY A 12 7.64 -13.17 21.94
CA GLY A 12 7.14 -12.71 23.23
C GLY A 12 6.28 -13.73 23.98
N GLY A 13 5.86 -14.83 23.35
CA GLY A 13 4.97 -15.82 23.94
C GLY A 13 3.54 -15.33 24.19
N VAL A 14 3.20 -14.12 23.71
CA VAL A 14 1.91 -13.46 23.90
C VAL A 14 1.39 -12.96 22.56
N GLU A 15 0.08 -13.09 22.35
CA GLU A 15 -0.57 -12.55 21.16
C GLU A 15 -0.61 -11.02 21.21
N VAL A 16 -0.05 -10.37 20.18
CA VAL A 16 -0.03 -8.91 20.08
C VAL A 16 -1.30 -8.41 19.37
N PRO A 17 -2.11 -7.55 20.01
CA PRO A 17 -3.32 -6.99 19.41
C PRO A 17 -3.05 -6.16 18.16
N GLU A 18 -3.99 -6.18 17.22
CA GLU A 18 -3.87 -5.43 15.96
C GLU A 18 -3.76 -3.91 16.16
N MET A 19 -4.46 -3.38 17.16
CA MET A 19 -4.42 -1.96 17.51
C MET A 19 -3.02 -1.44 17.86
N LEU A 20 -2.06 -2.33 18.20
CA LEU A 20 -0.67 -1.96 18.48
C LEU A 20 0.22 -1.95 17.23
N ILE A 21 -0.23 -2.58 16.14
CA ILE A 21 0.52 -2.78 14.89
C ILE A 21 -0.04 -1.92 13.75
N GLU A 22 -1.36 -1.84 13.60
CA GLU A 22 -1.99 -1.07 12.51
C GLU A 22 -1.53 0.40 12.46
N PRO A 23 -1.43 1.14 13.59
CA PRO A 23 -0.95 2.52 13.56
C PRO A 23 0.49 2.64 13.06
N LEU A 24 1.34 1.65 13.35
CA LEU A 24 2.73 1.60 12.89
C LEU A 24 2.79 1.41 11.37
N LEU A 25 1.95 0.52 10.83
CA LEU A 25 1.84 0.32 9.38
C LEU A 25 1.28 1.56 8.68
N ARG A 26 0.30 2.21 9.30
CA ARG A 26 -0.42 3.34 8.69
C ARG A 26 0.37 4.64 8.70
N ASN A 27 1.10 4.90 9.77
CA ASN A 27 1.75 6.20 10.03
C ASN A 27 3.28 6.11 10.03
N GLY A 28 3.85 4.91 9.87
CA GLY A 28 5.27 4.65 10.10
C GLY A 28 5.59 4.43 11.58
N ILE A 29 6.84 4.03 11.86
CA ILE A 29 7.28 3.70 13.23
C ILE A 29 7.79 4.92 14.03
N GLY A 30 8.04 6.05 13.36
CA GLY A 30 8.67 7.22 13.99
C GLY A 30 10.02 6.87 14.63
N GLU A 31 10.21 7.28 15.88
CA GLU A 31 11.42 7.00 16.67
C GLU A 31 11.29 5.72 17.53
N ARG A 32 10.21 4.94 17.37
CA ARG A 32 10.00 3.74 18.19
C ARG A 32 11.02 2.66 17.86
N THR A 33 11.63 2.11 18.90
CA THR A 33 12.63 1.04 18.81
C THR A 33 12.22 -0.24 19.53
N ASP A 34 10.97 -0.33 20.02
CA ASP A 34 10.47 -1.54 20.67
C ASP A 34 10.28 -2.69 19.67
N ASP A 35 10.19 -3.92 20.19
CA ASP A 35 10.10 -5.14 19.38
C ASP A 35 8.91 -5.13 18.41
N VAL A 36 7.76 -4.58 18.81
CA VAL A 36 6.58 -4.49 17.93
C VAL A 36 6.88 -3.56 16.77
N ALA A 37 7.48 -2.40 17.03
CA ALA A 37 7.90 -1.46 15.99
C ALA A 37 8.94 -2.07 15.03
N MET A 38 10.00 -2.67 15.56
CA MET A 38 11.11 -3.19 14.75
C MET A 38 10.70 -4.40 13.89
N VAL A 39 9.89 -5.32 14.43
CA VAL A 39 9.36 -6.45 13.65
C VAL A 39 8.38 -5.96 12.59
N THR A 40 7.51 -5.02 12.94
CA THR A 40 6.56 -4.41 11.99
C THR A 40 7.30 -3.73 10.84
N LYS A 41 8.29 -2.89 11.14
CA LYS A 41 9.12 -2.18 10.15
C LYS A 41 9.76 -3.16 9.17
N ARG A 42 10.48 -4.16 9.70
CA ARG A 42 11.20 -5.13 8.87
C ARG A 42 10.27 -5.94 7.96
N ILE A 43 9.12 -6.37 8.47
CA ILE A 43 8.15 -7.13 7.65
C ILE A 43 7.51 -6.22 6.60
N ALA A 44 7.22 -4.96 6.92
CA ALA A 44 6.69 -3.99 5.98
C ALA A 44 7.71 -3.65 4.88
N GLU A 45 8.98 -3.41 5.23
CA GLU A 45 10.09 -3.18 4.28
C GLU A 45 10.29 -4.37 3.35
N ASN A 46 10.29 -5.60 3.87
CA ASN A 46 10.36 -6.80 3.03
C ASN A 46 9.15 -6.90 2.09
N TYR A 47 7.96 -6.51 2.54
CA TYR A 47 6.76 -6.56 1.71
C TYR A 47 6.79 -5.51 0.59
N THR A 48 7.23 -4.29 0.88
CA THR A 48 7.38 -3.24 -0.14
C THR A 48 8.49 -3.58 -1.14
N GLU A 49 9.59 -4.19 -0.70
CA GLU A 49 10.64 -4.69 -1.60
C GLU A 49 10.11 -5.74 -2.58
N GLU A 50 9.28 -6.68 -2.12
CA GLU A 50 8.65 -7.68 -2.99
C GLU A 50 7.67 -7.04 -3.99
N ILE A 51 7.00 -5.94 -3.63
CA ILE A 51 6.20 -5.16 -4.58
C ILE A 51 7.11 -4.56 -5.67
N MET A 52 8.25 -3.98 -5.29
CA MET A 52 9.22 -3.42 -6.24
C MET A 52 9.73 -4.46 -7.22
N LYS A 53 10.09 -5.65 -6.73
CA LYS A 53 10.51 -6.78 -7.58
C LYS A 53 9.41 -7.17 -8.57
N LYS A 54 8.15 -7.22 -8.12
CA LYS A 54 7.01 -7.52 -9.00
C LYS A 54 6.80 -6.43 -10.06
N LEU A 55 6.90 -5.16 -9.70
CA LEU A 55 6.80 -4.05 -10.66
C LEU A 55 7.88 -4.18 -11.74
N ALA A 56 9.14 -4.37 -11.34
CA ALA A 56 10.25 -4.56 -12.27
C ALA A 56 10.05 -5.77 -13.18
N ALA A 57 9.58 -6.91 -12.63
CA ALA A 57 9.28 -8.11 -13.40
C ALA A 57 8.16 -7.89 -14.45
N HIS A 58 7.25 -6.94 -14.21
CA HIS A 58 6.19 -6.55 -15.15
C HIS A 58 6.57 -5.35 -16.02
N GLY A 59 7.86 -5.00 -16.09
CA GLY A 59 8.38 -4.00 -17.02
C GLY A 59 8.27 -2.55 -16.53
N TYR A 60 7.98 -2.31 -15.25
CA TYR A 60 8.10 -0.97 -14.68
C TYR A 60 9.56 -0.50 -14.80
N LYS A 61 9.73 0.65 -15.45
CA LYS A 61 11.00 1.35 -15.60
C LYS A 61 10.79 2.78 -15.17
N GLU A 62 11.50 3.19 -14.14
CA GLU A 62 11.29 4.48 -13.48
C GLU A 62 11.48 5.66 -14.44
N ASP A 63 12.45 5.57 -15.35
CA ASP A 63 12.69 6.64 -16.33
C ASP A 63 11.67 6.70 -17.48
N LEU A 64 10.80 5.69 -17.61
CA LEU A 64 9.90 5.55 -18.75
C LEU A 64 8.41 5.56 -18.37
N VAL A 65 8.07 5.23 -17.13
CA VAL A 65 6.69 5.01 -16.70
C VAL A 65 6.35 5.89 -15.50
N HIS A 66 5.25 6.65 -15.63
CA HIS A 66 4.64 7.33 -14.51
C HIS A 66 3.75 6.36 -13.73
N LEU A 67 4.06 6.11 -12.46
CA LEU A 67 3.34 5.15 -11.63
C LEU A 67 2.28 5.85 -10.79
N TYR A 68 1.03 5.38 -10.90
CA TYR A 68 -0.06 5.80 -10.02
C TYR A 68 -0.33 4.74 -8.96
N ILE A 69 -0.25 5.13 -7.69
CA ILE A 69 -0.56 4.28 -6.54
C ILE A 69 -1.89 4.74 -5.96
N ILE A 70 -2.84 3.82 -5.82
CA ILE A 70 -4.17 4.07 -5.25
C ILE A 70 -4.45 3.06 -4.12
N GLY A 71 -5.46 3.36 -3.30
CA GLY A 71 -5.96 2.45 -2.27
C GLY A 71 -5.16 2.46 -0.96
N GLY A 72 -5.70 1.78 0.05
CA GLY A 72 -5.20 1.86 1.43
C GLY A 72 -3.77 1.35 1.62
N GLY A 73 -3.33 0.38 0.82
CA GLY A 73 -1.97 -0.18 0.90
C GLY A 73 -0.87 0.81 0.51
N GLY A 74 -1.20 1.94 -0.13
CA GLY A 74 -0.24 2.98 -0.49
C GLY A 74 0.51 3.58 0.70
N CYS A 75 -0.04 3.52 1.92
CA CYS A 75 0.66 3.97 3.12
C CYS A 75 1.93 3.16 3.39
N LEU A 76 1.95 1.87 3.07
CA LEU A 76 3.12 1.03 3.29
C LEU A 76 4.28 1.47 2.39
N LEU A 77 4.00 1.74 1.12
CA LEU A 77 4.99 2.25 0.16
C LEU A 77 5.45 3.67 0.50
N ARG A 78 4.64 4.43 1.26
CA ARG A 78 5.03 5.76 1.74
C ARG A 78 5.99 5.71 2.92
N HIS A 79 5.80 4.76 3.83
CA HIS A 79 6.52 4.72 5.10
C HIS A 79 7.67 3.71 5.14
N PHE A 80 7.67 2.72 4.25
CA PHE A 80 8.61 1.59 4.27
C PHE A 80 9.25 1.34 2.90
N SER A 81 9.24 2.32 2.00
CA SER A 81 10.09 2.33 0.80
C SER A 81 10.29 3.74 0.27
N ASP A 82 11.30 3.90 -0.58
CA ASP A 82 11.62 5.19 -1.23
C ASP A 82 10.82 5.38 -2.53
N LEU A 83 9.88 4.48 -2.85
CA LEU A 83 9.16 4.49 -4.14
C LEU A 83 8.35 5.78 -4.31
N THR A 84 7.66 6.21 -3.26
CA THR A 84 6.75 7.36 -3.35
C THR A 84 7.46 8.71 -3.37
N GLU A 85 8.77 8.73 -3.11
CA GLU A 85 9.61 9.92 -3.18
C GLU A 85 10.10 10.22 -4.61
N LYS A 86 9.91 9.27 -5.53
CA LYS A 86 10.33 9.42 -6.93
C LYS A 86 9.40 10.36 -7.69
N GLY A 87 9.97 11.28 -8.48
CA GLY A 87 9.21 12.32 -9.17
C GLY A 87 8.19 11.83 -10.21
N ASN A 88 8.38 10.61 -10.74
CA ASN A 88 7.47 9.94 -11.67
C ASN A 88 6.43 9.06 -10.97
N VAL A 89 6.23 9.22 -9.65
CA VAL A 89 5.26 8.46 -8.87
C VAL A 89 4.23 9.41 -8.28
N THR A 90 2.95 9.05 -8.40
CA THR A 90 1.84 9.81 -7.82
C THR A 90 0.98 8.91 -6.95
N VAL A 91 0.83 9.29 -5.69
CA VAL A 91 -0.06 8.61 -4.76
C VAL A 91 -1.40 9.33 -4.71
N ILE A 92 -2.45 8.67 -5.17
CA ILE A 92 -3.83 9.16 -5.08
C ILE A 92 -4.39 8.70 -3.73
N SER A 93 -4.52 9.64 -2.80
CA SER A 93 -5.00 9.38 -1.44
C SER A 93 -6.52 9.24 -1.33
N ASP A 94 -7.25 9.47 -2.42
CA ASP A 94 -8.69 9.27 -2.46
C ASP A 94 -9.02 7.78 -2.37
N ILE A 95 -9.51 7.36 -1.20
CA ILE A 95 -9.89 5.96 -0.94
C ILE A 95 -11.01 5.49 -1.88
N CYS A 96 -11.78 6.42 -2.45
CA CYS A 96 -12.86 6.14 -3.39
C CYS A 96 -12.41 6.18 -4.85
N ALA A 97 -11.11 6.29 -5.16
CA ALA A 97 -10.61 6.40 -6.54
C ALA A 97 -11.19 5.30 -7.46
N ASN A 98 -11.21 4.05 -7.01
CA ASN A 98 -11.81 2.94 -7.76
C ASN A 98 -13.34 3.10 -7.89
N ALA A 99 -14.03 3.46 -6.81
CA ALA A 99 -15.48 3.63 -6.81
C ALA A 99 -15.93 4.73 -7.79
N LYS A 100 -15.23 5.87 -7.79
CA LYS A 100 -15.43 6.96 -8.75
C LYS A 100 -15.17 6.51 -10.18
N GLY A 101 -14.14 5.70 -10.40
CA GLY A 101 -13.87 5.09 -11.70
C GLY A 101 -15.01 4.19 -12.18
N TYR A 102 -15.56 3.35 -11.29
CA TYR A 102 -16.69 2.49 -11.61
C TYR A 102 -17.97 3.27 -11.90
N GLU A 103 -18.26 4.32 -11.11
CA GLU A 103 -19.39 5.22 -11.33
C GLU A 103 -19.29 5.89 -12.72
N ALA A 104 -18.14 6.48 -13.04
CA ALA A 104 -17.90 7.10 -14.33
C ALA A 104 -18.07 6.13 -15.51
N LEU A 105 -17.54 4.91 -15.39
CA LEU A 105 -17.71 3.86 -16.40
C LEU A 105 -19.17 3.45 -16.58
N ALA A 106 -19.93 3.34 -15.49
CA ALA A 106 -21.35 3.02 -15.54
C ALA A 106 -22.16 4.13 -16.24
N GLU A 107 -21.89 5.40 -15.92
CA GLU A 107 -22.53 6.55 -16.58
C GLU A 107 -22.23 6.60 -18.07
N MET A 108 -20.97 6.40 -18.46
CA MET A 108 -20.58 6.36 -19.88
C MET A 108 -21.33 5.26 -20.64
N LYS A 109 -21.44 4.07 -20.04
CA LYS A 109 -22.18 2.95 -20.64
C LYS A 109 -23.67 3.26 -20.80
N GLN A 110 -24.30 3.91 -19.81
CA GLN A 110 -25.70 4.34 -19.89
C GLN A 110 -25.90 5.36 -21.02
N ARG A 111 -25.03 6.39 -21.10
CA ARG A 111 -25.08 7.41 -22.17
C ARG A 111 -24.90 6.82 -23.56
N MET A 112 -24.01 5.85 -23.72
CA MET A 112 -23.80 5.18 -25.02
C MET A 112 -25.03 4.37 -25.44
N ARG A 113 -25.74 3.71 -24.51
CA ARG A 113 -26.97 2.97 -24.80
C ARG A 113 -28.14 3.90 -25.16
N GLY A 114 -28.21 5.09 -24.56
CA GLY A 114 -29.22 6.10 -24.87
C GLY A 114 -29.01 6.83 -26.21
N LYS A 115 -27.86 6.64 -26.88
CA LYS A 115 -27.56 7.21 -28.21
C LYS A 115 -27.94 6.29 -29.38
N THR A 116 -28.39 5.07 -29.12
CA THR A 116 -28.80 4.08 -30.15
C THR A 116 -30.32 4.05 -30.37
N ALA A 117 -31.07 5.04 -29.88
CA ALA A 117 -32.52 5.15 -30.04
C ALA A 117 -32.88 6.36 -30.90
#